data_AF-A0A550H508-F1
#
_entry.id   AF-A0A550H508-F1
#
_cell.length_a   1.000
_cell.length_b   1.000
_cell.length_c   1.000
_cell.angle_alpha   90.00
_cell.angle_beta   90.00
_cell.angle_gamma   90.00
#
_symmetry.space_group_name_H-M   'P 1'
#
loop_
_entity.id
_entity.type
_entity.pdbx_description
1 polymer ?
#
loop_
_entity_poly.entity_id
_entity_poly.type
_entity_poly.pdbx_seq_one_letter_code
_entity_poly.pdbx_strand_id
1 'polypeptide(L)'
;MPSAIYCPVCEREHTIEEYEADRFCRTCGALLQLGRRTVRRPRGAGWRGLFPYVPYGPQEAFMEDVERVVCSGGVLIAEACNGFGKTASALSSLLSTERPIIYATRTHEQVRQVLAEVSTINERSGERFTAVNLASRQHLCLNPECRDLPQRDS
;
A
#
# COMPACT_ATOMS: atom_id res chain seq x y z
N MET A 1 -16.85 -1.47 5.45
CA MET A 1 -15.89 -0.49 4.88
C MET A 1 -16.65 0.82 4.68
N PRO A 2 -16.23 1.98 5.20
CA PRO A 2 -16.94 3.22 4.87
C PRO A 2 -16.40 3.75 3.52
N SER A 3 -17.13 3.43 2.46
CA SER A 3 -17.03 4.10 1.16
C SER A 3 -17.38 5.58 1.35
N ALA A 4 -16.58 6.50 0.84
CA ALA A 4 -16.98 7.91 0.79
C ALA A 4 -17.98 8.07 -0.37
N ILE A 5 -19.13 8.67 -0.12
CA ILE A 5 -20.10 8.97 -1.18
C ILE A 5 -19.86 10.41 -1.60
N TYR A 6 -19.65 10.64 -2.89
CA TYR A 6 -19.38 11.98 -3.40
C TYR A 6 -20.07 12.19 -4.74
N CYS A 7 -20.36 13.46 -5.05
CA CYS A 7 -20.85 13.84 -6.36
C CYS A 7 -19.67 14.10 -7.32
N PRO A 8 -19.62 13.48 -8.51
CA PRO A 8 -18.54 13.71 -9.47
C PRO A 8 -18.60 15.08 -10.17
N VAL A 9 -19.71 15.82 -10.02
CA VAL A 9 -19.94 17.10 -10.70
C VAL A 9 -19.69 18.29 -9.77
N CYS A 10 -20.22 18.27 -8.54
CA CYS A 10 -20.05 19.37 -7.58
C CYS A 10 -19.07 19.03 -6.43
N GLU A 11 -18.46 17.85 -6.46
CA GLU A 11 -17.46 17.36 -5.50
C GLU A 11 -17.93 17.30 -4.03
N ARG A 12 -19.23 17.48 -3.78
CA ARG A 12 -19.81 17.43 -2.45
C ARG A 12 -19.79 15.99 -1.91
N GLU A 13 -19.34 15.83 -0.67
CA GLU A 13 -19.49 14.58 0.09
C GLU A 13 -20.91 14.45 0.65
N HIS A 14 -21.43 13.24 0.64
CA HIS A 14 -22.77 12.88 1.07
C HIS A 14 -22.71 11.80 2.16
N THR A 15 -23.68 11.83 3.08
CA THR A 15 -23.81 10.78 4.09
C THR A 15 -24.46 9.54 3.51
N ILE A 16 -24.41 8.43 4.25
CA ILE A 16 -25.07 7.18 3.85
C ILE A 16 -26.58 7.39 3.77
N GLU A 17 -27.16 8.12 4.72
CA GLU A 17 -28.60 8.41 4.76
C GLU A 17 -29.03 9.27 3.56
N GLU A 18 -28.21 10.23 3.12
CA GLU A 18 -28.50 11.04 1.94
C GLU A 18 -28.49 10.19 0.66
N TYR A 19 -27.53 9.26 0.52
CA TYR A 19 -27.40 8.37 -0.62
C TYR A 19 -28.49 7.30 -0.70
N GLU A 20 -28.91 6.76 0.45
CA GLU A 20 -29.99 5.79 0.53
C GLU A 20 -31.35 6.43 0.25
N ALA A 21 -31.54 7.68 0.66
CA ALA A 21 -32.76 8.44 0.35
C ALA A 21 -32.85 8.80 -1.14
N ASP A 22 -31.74 9.29 -1.71
CA ASP A 22 -31.66 9.61 -3.14
C ASP A 22 -30.24 9.41 -3.66
N ARG A 23 -30.10 8.56 -4.70
CA ARG A 23 -28.82 8.27 -5.32
C ARG A 23 -28.29 9.44 -6.17
N PHE A 24 -29.04 10.52 -6.29
CA PHE A 24 -28.66 11.72 -7.02
C PHE A 24 -28.28 12.87 -6.08
N CYS A 25 -27.29 13.66 -6.49
CA CYS A 25 -26.87 14.84 -5.75
C CYS A 25 -27.99 15.88 -5.74
N ARG A 26 -28.42 16.30 -4.54
CA ARG A 26 -29.46 17.32 -4.35
C ARG A 26 -29.12 18.71 -4.91
N THR A 27 -27.86 18.96 -5.23
CA THR A 27 -27.39 20.26 -5.73
C THR A 27 -27.35 20.32 -7.26
N CYS A 28 -26.94 19.24 -7.93
CA CYS A 28 -26.72 19.26 -9.38
C CYS A 28 -27.40 18.11 -10.15
N GLY A 29 -28.10 17.19 -9.47
CA GLY A 29 -28.81 16.08 -10.09
C GLY A 29 -27.92 14.96 -10.64
N ALA A 30 -26.60 15.04 -10.46
CA ALA A 30 -25.68 13.99 -10.92
C ALA A 30 -25.75 12.75 -10.01
N LEU A 31 -25.56 11.56 -10.61
CA LEU A 31 -25.51 10.29 -9.87
C LEU A 31 -24.31 10.27 -8.91
N LEU A 32 -24.56 9.98 -7.64
CA LEU A 32 -23.53 9.88 -6.61
C LEU A 32 -22.64 8.66 -6.86
N GLN A 33 -21.35 8.82 -6.61
CA GLN A 33 -20.35 7.77 -6.76
C GLN A 33 -19.82 7.32 -5.41
N LEU A 34 -19.58 6.01 -5.31
CA LEU A 34 -18.90 5.39 -4.19
C LEU A 34 -17.39 5.47 -4.44
N GLY A 35 -16.75 6.43 -3.81
CA GLY A 35 -15.31 6.56 -3.76
C GLY A 35 -14.71 5.68 -2.68
N ARG A 36 -13.55 5.11 -2.95
CA ARG A 36 -12.65 4.81 -1.84
C ARG A 36 -12.27 6.13 -1.22
N ARG A 37 -12.50 6.26 0.09
CA ARG A 37 -12.00 7.38 0.88
C ARG A 37 -10.47 7.32 0.83
N THR A 38 -9.86 7.90 -0.21
CA THR A 38 -8.45 8.25 -0.18
C THR A 38 -8.41 9.38 0.83
N VAL A 39 -8.02 9.07 2.06
CA VAL A 39 -7.57 10.09 2.99
C VAL A 39 -6.44 10.80 2.28
N ARG A 40 -6.73 11.92 1.61
CA ARG A 40 -5.70 12.79 1.05
C ARG A 40 -4.93 13.32 2.25
N ARG A 41 -3.74 12.76 2.48
CA ARG A 41 -2.89 13.14 3.60
C ARG A 41 -2.44 14.59 3.44
N PRO A 42 -2.21 15.31 4.54
CA PRO A 42 -1.37 16.48 4.50
C PRO A 42 0.02 16.02 4.03
N ARG A 43 0.44 16.51 2.87
CA ARG A 43 1.81 16.33 2.36
C ARG A 43 2.75 16.86 3.43
N GLY A 44 3.62 16.03 4.00
CA GLY A 44 4.54 16.57 5.01
C GLY A 44 5.58 15.65 5.62
N ALA A 45 5.33 14.34 5.74
CA ALA A 45 6.26 13.50 6.50
C ALA A 45 7.19 12.62 5.65
N GLY A 46 6.99 12.51 4.33
CA GLY A 46 7.82 11.68 3.44
C GLY A 46 8.04 10.26 4.00
N TRP A 47 9.21 9.68 3.72
CA TRP A 47 9.65 8.45 4.39
C TRP A 47 9.82 8.60 5.91
N ARG A 48 10.15 9.79 6.43
CA ARG A 48 10.41 10.04 7.86
C ARG A 48 9.20 9.75 8.76
N GLY A 49 7.99 10.00 8.27
CA GLY A 49 6.75 9.67 9.00
C GLY A 49 6.30 8.22 8.85
N LEU A 50 6.94 7.45 7.97
CA LEU A 50 6.61 6.05 7.71
C LEU A 50 7.68 5.09 8.21
N PHE A 51 8.89 5.57 8.46
CA PHE A 51 9.99 4.72 8.88
C PHE A 51 9.76 4.24 10.31
N PRO A 52 9.65 2.92 10.54
CA PRO A 52 9.22 2.42 11.83
C PRO A 52 10.34 2.37 12.87
N TYR A 53 11.54 2.88 12.60
CA TYR A 53 12.66 2.85 13.55
C TYR A 53 13.36 4.20 13.61
N VAL A 54 14.39 4.32 14.45
CA VAL A 54 15.30 5.46 14.37
C VAL A 54 16.30 5.17 13.25
N PRO A 55 16.31 5.94 12.15
CA PRO A 55 17.23 5.68 11.05
C PRO A 55 18.67 6.04 11.44
N TYR A 56 19.64 5.40 10.78
CA TYR A 56 21.04 5.82 10.81
C TYR A 56 21.48 6.37 9.45
N GLY A 57 22.49 7.25 9.43
CA GLY A 57 22.84 8.07 8.26
C GLY A 57 22.82 7.34 6.89
N PRO A 58 23.50 6.20 6.73
CA PRO A 58 23.40 5.38 5.51
C PRO A 58 21.98 4.96 5.08
N GLN A 59 21.07 4.65 6.01
CA GLN A 59 19.66 4.37 5.67
C GLN A 59 18.94 5.61 5.18
N GLU A 60 19.22 6.77 5.76
CA GLU A 60 18.64 8.04 5.31
C GLU A 60 19.07 8.33 3.87
N ALA A 61 20.37 8.21 3.57
CA ALA A 61 20.89 8.36 2.21
C ALA A 61 20.23 7.39 1.23
N PHE A 62 20.07 6.11 1.63
CA PHE A 62 19.38 5.12 0.81
C PHE A 62 17.92 5.50 0.54
N MET A 63 17.16 5.93 1.55
CA MET A 63 15.76 6.33 1.38
C MET A 63 15.61 7.59 0.52
N GLU A 64 16.52 8.56 0.67
CA GLU A 64 16.58 9.76 -0.17
C GLU A 64 16.90 9.42 -1.63
N ASP A 65 17.80 8.45 -1.86
CA ASP A 65 18.10 7.93 -3.21
C ASP A 65 16.89 7.25 -3.84
N VAL A 66 16.15 6.42 -3.07
CA VAL A 66 14.93 5.78 -3.55
C VAL A 66 13.89 6.82 -3.95
N GLU A 67 13.57 7.78 -3.09
CA GLU A 67 12.58 8.82 -3.40
C GLU A 67 13.00 9.62 -4.65
N ARG A 68 14.26 10.04 -4.75
CA ARG A 68 14.76 10.81 -5.88
C ARG A 68 14.66 10.06 -7.21
N VAL A 69 15.10 8.80 -7.24
CA VAL A 69 15.11 7.99 -8.47
C VAL A 69 13.69 7.59 -8.88
N VAL A 70 12.83 7.20 -7.93
CA VAL A 70 11.44 6.80 -8.22
C VAL A 70 10.61 8.01 -8.68
N CYS A 71 10.79 9.18 -8.06
CA CYS A 71 10.07 10.40 -8.48
C CYS A 71 10.47 10.86 -9.89
N SER A 72 11.70 10.60 -10.31
CA SER A 72 12.18 10.90 -11.68
C SER A 72 11.85 9.79 -12.69
N GLY A 73 11.23 8.69 -12.28
CA GLY A 73 10.90 7.55 -13.15
C GLY A 73 12.11 6.72 -13.57
N GLY A 74 13.22 6.82 -12.83
CA GLY A 74 14.45 6.08 -13.10
C GLY A 74 14.46 4.68 -12.48
N VAL A 75 15.58 3.97 -12.68
CA VAL A 75 15.84 2.65 -12.09
C VAL A 75 16.97 2.76 -11.08
N LEU A 76 16.72 2.33 -9.85
CA LEU A 76 17.72 2.27 -8.78
C LEU A 76 18.22 0.83 -8.61
N ILE A 77 19.54 0.66 -8.66
CA ILE A 77 20.22 -0.58 -8.25
C ILE A 77 21.03 -0.22 -7.01
N ALA A 78 20.77 -0.92 -5.91
CA ALA A 78 21.44 -0.67 -4.63
C ALA A 78 21.85 -2.00 -3.98
N GLU A 79 23.05 -2.00 -3.42
CA GLU A 79 23.56 -3.10 -2.59
C GLU A 79 23.54 -2.67 -1.13
N ALA A 80 23.04 -3.55 -0.25
CA ALA A 80 23.09 -3.33 1.18
C ALA A 80 23.27 -4.66 1.91
N CYS A 81 23.98 -4.64 3.04
CA CYS A 81 24.30 -5.82 3.85
C CYS A 81 23.06 -6.38 4.59
N ASN A 82 23.11 -7.64 5.01
CA ASN A 82 22.06 -8.19 5.88
C ASN A 82 22.01 -7.42 7.21
N GLY A 83 20.81 -7.22 7.75
CA GLY A 83 20.61 -6.37 8.92
C GLY A 83 20.58 -4.86 8.64
N PHE A 84 20.83 -4.42 7.40
CA PHE A 84 20.76 -2.99 7.04
C PHE A 84 19.35 -2.39 7.21
N GLY A 85 18.29 -3.21 7.28
CA GLY A 85 16.91 -2.71 7.27
C GLY A 85 16.42 -2.36 5.86
N LYS A 86 16.92 -3.07 4.84
CA LYS A 86 16.58 -2.87 3.41
C LYS A 86 15.08 -2.83 3.18
N THR A 87 14.35 -3.78 3.76
CA THR A 87 12.90 -3.92 3.60
C THR A 87 12.16 -2.71 4.18
N ALA A 88 12.40 -2.39 5.45
CA ALA A 88 11.79 -1.24 6.13
C ALA A 88 12.09 0.06 5.37
N SER A 89 13.36 0.28 5.02
CA SER A 89 13.80 1.50 4.35
C SER A 89 13.14 1.65 2.98
N ALA A 90 13.15 0.59 2.15
CA ALA A 90 12.53 0.60 0.84
C ALA A 90 11.01 0.82 0.93
N LEU A 91 10.32 0.09 1.82
CA LEU A 91 8.87 0.24 2.00
C LEU A 91 8.48 1.65 2.45
N SER A 92 9.15 2.20 3.45
CA SER A 92 8.84 3.54 3.94
C SER A 92 9.06 4.62 2.88
N SER A 93 10.11 4.49 2.06
CA SER A 93 10.36 5.40 0.93
C SER A 93 9.42 5.22 -0.26
N LEU A 94 8.92 4.00 -0.51
CA LEU A 94 8.04 3.74 -1.65
C LEU A 94 6.58 4.05 -1.29
N LEU A 95 6.15 3.72 -0.07
CA LEU A 95 4.80 3.98 0.40
C LEU A 95 4.51 5.49 0.53
N SER A 96 5.55 6.31 0.77
CA SER A 96 5.43 7.78 0.76
C SER A 96 5.06 8.35 -0.61
N THR A 97 5.29 7.59 -1.70
CA THR A 97 4.99 8.03 -3.07
C THR A 97 3.52 7.86 -3.48
N GLU A 98 2.70 7.20 -2.65
CA GLU A 98 1.28 6.88 -2.92
C GLU A 98 1.06 6.08 -4.23
N ARG A 99 2.09 5.37 -4.70
CA ARG A 99 2.02 4.53 -5.90
C ARG A 99 1.80 3.06 -5.54
N PRO A 100 1.15 2.27 -6.40
CA PRO A 100 1.10 0.82 -6.24
C PRO A 100 2.50 0.22 -6.33
N ILE A 101 2.84 -0.68 -5.42
CA ILE A 101 4.16 -1.31 -5.32
C ILE A 101 4.01 -2.80 -5.60
N ILE A 102 4.88 -3.34 -6.46
CA ILE A 102 5.06 -4.78 -6.62
C ILE A 102 6.39 -5.15 -5.96
N TYR A 103 6.31 -5.86 -4.84
CA TYR A 103 7.50 -6.29 -4.10
C TYR A 103 7.80 -7.76 -4.39
N ALA A 104 8.87 -8.03 -5.14
CA ALA A 104 9.27 -9.38 -5.51
C ALA A 104 10.34 -9.90 -4.55
N THR A 105 10.18 -11.13 -4.08
CA THR A 105 11.18 -11.84 -3.26
C THR A 105 11.34 -13.27 -3.74
N ARG A 106 12.41 -13.94 -3.30
CA ARG A 106 12.71 -15.31 -3.73
C ARG A 106 11.94 -16.35 -2.93
N THR A 107 11.67 -16.09 -1.65
CA THR A 107 11.09 -17.08 -0.76
C THR A 107 9.80 -16.58 -0.11
N HIS A 108 8.88 -17.50 0.18
CA HIS A 108 7.64 -17.17 0.89
C HIS A 108 7.89 -16.57 2.28
N GLU A 109 8.98 -16.97 2.95
CA GLU A 109 9.34 -16.42 4.26
C GLU A 109 9.74 -14.95 4.18
N GLN A 110 10.47 -14.56 3.11
CA GLN A 110 10.76 -13.16 2.85
C GLN A 110 9.48 -12.35 2.59
N VAL A 111 8.48 -12.92 1.88
CA VAL A 111 7.18 -12.25 1.71
C VAL A 111 6.49 -12.03 3.05
N ARG A 112 6.47 -13.02 3.94
CA ARG A 112 5.86 -12.86 5.28
C ARG A 112 6.52 -11.74 6.08
N GLN A 113 7.85 -11.64 6.03
CA GLN A 113 8.60 -10.57 6.67
C GLN A 113 8.19 -9.19 6.13
N VAL A 114 8.01 -9.06 4.81
CA VAL A 114 7.53 -7.82 4.18
C VAL A 114 6.13 -7.45 4.68
N LEU A 115 5.21 -8.41 4.77
CA LEU A 115 3.85 -8.15 5.28
C LEU A 115 3.85 -7.70 6.74
N ALA A 116 4.69 -8.31 7.59
CA ALA A 116 4.86 -7.92 8.98
C ALA A 116 5.42 -6.49 9.11
N GLU A 117 6.36 -6.14 8.22
CA GLU A 117 6.92 -4.79 8.17
C GLU A 117 5.85 -3.75 7.78
N VAL A 118 5.00 -4.04 6.78
CA VAL A 118 3.88 -3.16 6.42
C VAL A 118 2.91 -2.97 7.59
N SER A 119 2.62 -4.02 8.36
CA SER A 119 1.80 -3.91 9.58
C SER A 119 2.45 -2.98 10.60
N THR A 120 3.76 -3.13 10.82
CA THR A 120 4.53 -2.32 11.76
C THR A 120 4.54 -0.84 11.34
N ILE A 121 4.67 -0.57 10.04
CA ILE A 121 4.57 0.78 9.47
C ILE A 121 3.18 1.37 9.73
N ASN A 122 2.12 0.61 9.49
CA ASN A 122 0.74 1.04 9.76
C ASN A 122 0.53 1.40 11.24
N GLU A 123 0.98 0.54 12.16
CA GLU A 123 0.83 0.75 13.59
C GLU A 123 1.55 2.00 14.09
N ARG A 124 2.77 2.27 13.59
CA ARG A 124 3.56 3.43 14.04
C ARG A 124 3.14 4.74 13.38
N SER A 125 2.82 4.70 12.09
CA SER A 125 2.45 5.91 11.34
C SER A 125 0.98 6.30 11.51
N GLY A 126 0.14 5.38 12.01
CA GLY A 126 -1.32 5.54 12.04
C GLY A 126 -1.98 5.37 10.67
N GLU A 127 -1.21 4.94 9.66
CA GLU A 127 -1.70 4.73 8.29
C GLU A 127 -2.34 3.37 8.08
N ARG A 128 -3.04 3.23 6.95
CA ARG A 128 -3.73 1.99 6.57
C ARG A 128 -3.31 1.53 5.18
N PHE A 129 -2.05 1.15 5.02
CA PHE A 129 -1.58 0.48 3.82
C PHE A 129 -2.13 -0.96 3.76
N THR A 130 -2.57 -1.38 2.58
CA THR A 130 -3.01 -2.74 2.31
C THR A 130 -1.92 -3.46 1.51
N ALA A 131 -1.48 -4.62 1.99
CA ALA A 131 -0.56 -5.50 1.27
C ALA A 131 -1.25 -6.84 0.99
N VAL A 132 -1.05 -7.36 -0.22
CA VAL A 132 -1.61 -8.64 -0.66
C VAL A 132 -0.45 -9.56 -1.05
N ASN A 133 -0.48 -10.78 -0.52
CA ASN A 133 0.47 -11.83 -0.90
C ASN A 133 -0.08 -12.62 -2.10
N LEU A 134 0.72 -12.72 -3.15
CA LEU A 134 0.46 -13.61 -4.28
C LEU A 134 1.32 -14.87 -4.10
N ALA A 135 0.67 -16.01 -3.85
CA ALA A 135 1.33 -17.29 -3.68
C ALA A 135 0.61 -18.39 -4.47
N SER A 136 1.27 -19.54 -4.63
CA SER A 136 0.76 -20.67 -5.41
C SER A 136 -0.54 -21.24 -4.83
N ARG A 137 -1.28 -22.00 -5.64
CA ARG A 137 -2.51 -22.68 -5.20
C ARG A 137 -2.29 -23.56 -3.97
N GLN A 138 -1.12 -24.19 -3.86
CA GLN A 138 -0.77 -25.01 -2.70
C GLN A 138 -0.75 -24.21 -1.38
N HIS A 139 -0.58 -22.89 -1.43
CA HIS A 139 -0.51 -22.03 -0.25
C HIS A 139 -1.76 -21.18 0.02
N LEU A 140 -2.56 -20.86 -1.00
CA LEU A 140 -3.76 -20.02 -0.86
C LEU A 140 -5.08 -20.77 -1.05
N CYS A 141 -5.07 -22.00 -1.57
CA CYS A 141 -6.31 -22.74 -1.78
C CYS A 141 -6.89 -23.23 -0.45
N LEU A 142 -8.14 -22.82 -0.19
CA LEU A 142 -8.92 -23.25 0.98
C LEU A 142 -9.45 -24.68 0.83
N ASN A 143 -9.67 -25.14 -0.40
CA ASN A 143 -10.17 -26.49 -0.66
C ASN A 143 -9.02 -27.52 -0.51
N PRO A 144 -9.08 -28.44 0.47
CA PRO A 144 -8.03 -29.45 0.68
C PRO A 144 -7.85 -30.37 -0.53
N GLU A 145 -8.92 -30.76 -1.22
CA GLU A 145 -8.87 -31.63 -2.40
C GLU A 145 -8.09 -31.00 -3.57
N CYS A 146 -8.09 -29.68 -3.66
CA CYS A 146 -7.40 -28.93 -4.71
C CYS A 146 -5.97 -28.52 -4.33
N ARG A 147 -5.66 -28.49 -3.03
CA ARG A 147 -4.36 -28.10 -2.48
C ARG A 147 -3.29 -29.16 -2.77
N ASP A 148 -3.66 -30.42 -2.63
CA ASP A 148 -2.75 -31.56 -2.74
C ASP A 148 -2.61 -32.10 -4.16
N LEU A 149 -3.33 -31.49 -5.12
CA LEU A 149 -3.18 -31.85 -6.53
C LEU A 149 -1.77 -31.55 -7.02
N PRO A 150 -1.15 -32.47 -7.77
CA PRO A 150 0.17 -32.23 -8.37
C PRO A 150 0.10 -31.00 -9.27
N GLN A 151 1.17 -30.20 -9.25
CA GLN A 151 1.31 -29.13 -10.23
C GLN A 151 1.42 -29.80 -11.60
N ARG A 152 0.62 -29.34 -12.57
CA ARG A 152 0.84 -29.73 -13.96
C ARG A 152 2.14 -29.03 -14.37
N ASP A 153 3.25 -29.75 -14.28
CA ASP A 153 4.50 -29.34 -14.89
C ASP A 153 4.25 -29.29 -16.40
N SER A 154 4.22 -28.07 -16.94
CA SER A 154 4.16 -27.77 -18.37
C SER A 154 5.55 -27.60 -18.93
#